data_AF-A0A1E3H683-F1
#
_entry.id   AF-A0A1E3H683-F1
#
_cell.length_a   1.000
_cell.length_b   1.000
_cell.length_c   1.000
_cell.angle_alpha   90.00
_cell.angle_beta   90.00
_cell.angle_gamma   90.00
#
_symmetry.space_group_name_H-M   'P 1'
#
loop_
_entity.id
_entity.type
_entity.pdbx_description
1 polymer ?
#
loop_
_entity_poly.entity_id
_entity_poly.type
_entity_poly.pdbx_seq_one_letter_code
_entity_poly.pdbx_strand_id
1 'polypeptide(L)' 'MIAEGVETAGQVAKLRALGCRYGQGYFFAKPMAGSRVPWFLDHAGEWLARMKPADKRDPRRA' A
#
# COMPACT_ATOMS: atom_id res chain seq x y z
N MET A 1 8.70 -14.11 0.97
CA MET A 1 7.97 -14.12 -0.33
C MET A 1 7.55 -12.69 -0.66
N ILE A 2 7.58 -12.35 -1.94
CA ILE A 2 6.98 -11.13 -2.51
C ILE A 2 5.82 -11.52 -3.41
N ALA A 3 4.69 -10.82 -3.31
CA ALA A 3 3.55 -11.00 -4.19
C ALA A 3 3.58 -9.95 -5.32
N GLU A 4 3.75 -10.42 -6.55
CA GLU A 4 3.76 -9.57 -7.76
C GLU A 4 2.35 -9.40 -8.33
N GLY A 5 2.12 -8.32 -9.08
CA GLY A 5 0.85 -8.08 -9.79
C GLY A 5 -0.33 -7.70 -8.90
N VAL A 6 -0.11 -7.02 -7.77
CA VAL A 6 -1.20 -6.54 -6.91
C VAL A 6 -1.85 -5.30 -7.51
N GLU A 7 -3.16 -5.39 -7.75
CA GLU A 7 -3.94 -4.34 -8.41
C GLU A 7 -5.08 -3.79 -7.55
N THR A 8 -5.50 -4.50 -6.51
CA THR A 8 -6.67 -4.13 -5.70
C THR A 8 -6.43 -4.23 -4.19
N ALA A 9 -7.23 -3.48 -3.41
CA ALA A 9 -7.21 -3.53 -1.95
C ALA A 9 -7.61 -4.91 -1.40
N GLY A 10 -8.52 -5.62 -2.09
CA GLY A 10 -8.93 -6.98 -1.72
C GLY A 10 -7.79 -7.99 -1.84
N GLN A 11 -6.95 -7.87 -2.87
CA GLN A 11 -5.74 -8.68 -3.01
C GLN A 11 -4.75 -8.41 -1.86
N VAL A 12 -4.54 -7.14 -1.49
CA VAL A 12 -3.70 -6.79 -0.33
C VAL A 12 -4.23 -7.41 0.97
N ALA A 13 -5.54 -7.34 1.21
CA ALA A 13 -6.15 -7.93 2.40
C ALA A 13 -5.93 -9.45 2.44
N LYS A 14 -6.13 -10.15 1.32
CA LYS A 14 -5.91 -11.60 1.21
C LYS A 14 -4.43 -11.97 1.43
N LEU A 15 -3.51 -11.24 0.80
CA LEU A 15 -2.07 -11.47 0.95
C LEU A 15 -1.60 -11.25 2.39
N ARG A 16 -2.11 -10.21 3.07
CA ARG A 16 -1.84 -9.98 4.50
C ARG A 16 -2.36 -11.11 5.38
N ALA A 17 -3.57 -11.61 5.12
CA ALA A 17 -4.14 -12.74 5.86
C ALA A 17 -3.33 -14.03 5.71
N LEU A 18 -2.66 -14.21 4.56
CA LEU A 18 -1.73 -15.31 4.29
C LEU A 18 -0.31 -15.08 4.85
N GLY A 19 -0.07 -13.98 5.56
CA GLY A 19 1.24 -13.65 6.13
C GLY A 19 2.26 -13.10 5.11
N CYS A 20 1.82 -12.73 3.90
CA CYS A 20 2.70 -12.12 2.91
C CYS A 20 2.99 -10.66 3.29
N ARG A 21 4.29 -10.35 3.45
CA ARG A 21 4.76 -9.05 3.94
C ARG A 21 5.07 -8.04 2.84
N TYR A 22 5.44 -8.51 1.66
CA TYR A 22 5.89 -7.68 0.55
C TYR A 22 5.00 -7.87 -0.68
N GLY A 23 4.69 -6.79 -1.37
CA GLY A 23 3.94 -6.84 -2.61
C GLY A 23 4.33 -5.72 -3.57
N GLN A 24 4.23 -6.02 -4.85
CA GLN A 24 4.45 -5.10 -5.95
C GLN A 24 3.26 -5.18 -6.91
N GLY A 25 2.90 -4.04 -7.49
CA GLY A 25 1.86 -3.96 -8.50
C GLY A 25 1.25 -2.56 -8.58
N TYR A 26 0.36 -2.36 -9.55
CA TYR A 26 -0.19 -1.04 -9.87
C TYR A 26 -1.07 -0.46 -8.77
N PHE A 27 -1.51 -1.29 -7.83
CA PHE A 27 -2.17 -0.84 -6.61
C PHE A 27 -1.28 0.08 -5.77
N PHE A 28 0.02 -0.20 -5.75
CA PHE A 28 1.03 0.55 -5.00
C PHE A 28 1.56 1.71 -5.85
N ALA A 29 2.14 1.37 -7.00
CA ALA A 29 2.66 2.31 -7.97
C ALA A 29 2.85 1.61 -9.32
N LYS A 30 2.64 2.36 -10.40
CA LYS A 30 3.10 1.93 -11.72
C LYS A 30 4.63 2.05 -11.81
N PRO A 31 5.30 1.23 -12.65
CA PRO A 31 6.70 1.44 -13.00
C PRO A 31 6.93 2.89 -13.43
N MET A 32 8.05 3.45 -12.98
CA MET A 32 8.43 4.82 -13.28
C MET A 32 9.94 4.90 -13.55
N ALA A 33 10.36 5.95 -14.25
CA ALA A 33 11.78 6.23 -14.41
C ALA A 33 12.45 6.42 -13.04
N GLY A 34 13.70 5.99 -12.90
CA GLY A 34 14.45 6.13 -11.64
C GLY A 34 14.52 7.58 -11.13
N SER A 35 14.61 8.55 -12.06
CA SER A 35 14.58 9.98 -11.75
C SER A 35 13.27 10.47 -11.11
N ARG A 36 12.18 9.71 -11.21
CA ARG A 36 10.89 10.04 -10.59
C ARG A 36 10.72 9.47 -9.19
N VAL A 37 11.59 8.55 -8.76
CA VAL A 37 11.49 7.91 -7.44
C VAL A 37 11.60 8.92 -6.30
N PRO A 38 12.55 9.89 -6.30
CA PRO A 38 12.62 10.89 -5.22
C PRO A 38 11.31 11.67 -5.07
N TRP A 39 10.79 12.21 -6.17
CA TRP A 39 9.50 12.91 -6.17
C TRP A 39 8.36 12.02 -5.66
N PHE A 40 8.32 10.74 -6.08
CA PHE A 40 7.30 9.80 -5.60
C PHE A 40 7.41 9.59 -4.09
N LEU A 41 8.60 9.42 -3.53
CA LEU A 41 8.78 9.22 -2.08
C LEU A 41 8.36 10.46 -1.28
N ASP A 42 8.64 11.66 -1.79
CA ASP A 42 8.26 12.93 -1.14
C ASP A 42 6.73 13.14 -1.12
N HIS A 43 6.02 12.60 -2.11
CA HIS A 43 4.58 12.83 -2.29
C HIS A 43 3.71 11.59 -1.97
N ALA A 44 4.31 10.41 -1.79
CA ALA A 44 3.60 9.16 -1.48
C ALA A 44 2.97 9.14 -0.07
N GLY A 45 3.28 10.13 0.78
CA GLY A 45 2.76 10.25 2.15
C GLY A 45 1.22 10.27 2.22
N GLU A 46 0.55 10.83 1.22
CA GLU A 46 -0.92 10.85 1.14
C GLU A 46 -1.52 9.45 0.94
N TRP A 47 -0.86 8.60 0.17
CA TRP A 47 -1.28 7.21 -0.05
C TRP A 47 -1.06 6.36 1.22
N LEU A 48 0.09 6.51 1.88
CA LEU A 48 0.38 5.85 3.18
C LEU A 48 -0.62 6.26 4.27
N ALA A 49 -1.03 7.53 4.30
CA ALA A 49 -2.01 8.04 5.25
C ALA A 49 -3.41 7.41 5.05
N ARG A 50 -3.82 7.19 3.79
CA ARG A 50 -5.11 6.58 3.43
C ARG A 50 -5.14 5.05 3.64
N MET A 51 -3.97 4.42 3.67
CA MET A 51 -3.78 2.96 3.83
C MET A 51 -3.68 2.49 5.28
N LYS A 52 -3.51 3.42 6.24
CA LYS A 52 -3.50 3.06 7.65
C LYS A 52 -4.80 2.30 7.95
N PRO A 53 -4.71 1.05 8.44
CA PRO A 53 -5.92 0.37 8.91
C PRO A 53 -6.57 1.29 9.94
N ALA A 54 -7.89 1.49 9.82
CA ALA A 54 -8.64 2.22 10.84
C ALA A 54 -8.31 1.59 12.20
N ASP A 55 -7.78 2.39 13.12
CA ASP A 55 -7.58 1.90 14.47
C ASP A 55 -8.96 1.59 15.04
N LYS A 56 -9.24 0.30 15.26
CA LYS A 56 -10.49 -0.16 15.86
C LYS A 56 -10.68 0.36 17.28
N ARG A 57 -9.67 1.02 17.87
CA ARG A 57 -9.67 1.62 19.21
C ARG A 57 -9.78 3.14 19.18
N ASP A 58 -9.98 3.80 18.02
CA ASP A 58 -10.16 5.26 17.98
C ASP A 58 -11.56 5.66 18.49
N PRO A 59 -11.69 6.31 19.65
CA PRO A 59 -12.98 6.65 20.25
C PRO A 59 -13.74 7.75 19.49
N ARG A 60 -13.12 8.40 18.48
CA ARG A 60 -13.73 9.49 17.71
C ARG A 60 -14.50 9.04 16.46
N ARG A 61 -14.60 7.72 16.24
CA ARG A 61 -15.31 7.12 15.10
C ARG A 61 -16.55 6.29 15.52
N ALA A 62 -16.97 6.41 16.78
CA ALA A 62 -18.22 5.85 17.30
C ALA A 62 -19.41 6.75 16.97
#